data_AF-A0A0C2G005-F1
#
_entry.id   AF-A0A0C2G005-F1
#
_cell.length_a   1.000
_cell.length_b   1.000
_cell.length_c   1.000
_cell.angle_alpha   90.00
_cell.angle_beta   90.00
_cell.angle_gamma   90.00
#
_symmetry.space_group_name_H-M   'P 1'
#
loop_
_entity.id
_entity.type
_entity.pdbx_description
1 polymer ?
#
loop_
_entity_poly.entity_id
_entity_poly.type
_entity_poly.pdbx_seq_one_letter_code
_entity_poly.pdbx_strand_id
1 'polypeptide(L)'
;MCILGGKDYVIKAQVLAGGRGKGRFDSGLQGGVHIVFTPDEAKEKAKLMIGSNLITKQTDHRGKLCEEVMVCKRLFTRREYYFSITLDRNTNGPILIGSSRGGVNIEEVAATEPDAIVKVPIDMSVGVTNEIATDVAAKMGFQGECAKQAADIITKLYNLFRKTDATLLEINPMAEDVNGDGL
;
A
#
# COMPACT_ATOMS: atom_id res chain seq x y z
N MET A 1 24.40 10.27 0.85
CA MET A 1 23.50 10.88 1.86
C MET A 1 22.37 11.56 1.11
N CYS A 2 21.16 11.00 1.13
CA CYS A 2 20.00 11.62 0.47
C CYS A 2 19.45 12.71 1.39
N ILE A 3 19.49 13.98 0.95
CA ILE A 3 18.92 15.10 1.71
C ILE A 3 17.50 15.31 1.20
N LEU A 4 16.50 14.83 1.94
CA LEU A 4 15.10 14.93 1.55
C LEU A 4 14.52 16.35 1.66
N GLY A 5 15.24 17.30 2.29
CA GLY A 5 14.80 18.70 2.48
C GLY A 5 13.53 18.83 3.35
N GLY A 6 13.37 19.95 4.06
CA GLY A 6 12.16 20.22 4.86
C GLY A 6 12.13 19.62 6.28
N LYS A 7 10.91 19.51 6.81
CA LYS A 7 10.54 18.92 8.11
C LYS A 7 9.41 17.92 7.81
N ASP A 8 9.19 16.93 8.67
CA ASP A 8 8.18 15.86 8.52
C ASP A 8 8.53 14.72 7.54
N TYR A 9 9.06 13.64 8.11
CA TYR A 9 9.39 12.40 7.41
C TYR A 9 8.68 11.21 8.03
N VAL A 10 8.69 10.11 7.28
CA VAL A 10 8.32 8.79 7.78
C VAL A 10 9.50 7.86 7.58
N ILE A 11 9.90 7.17 8.64
CA ILE A 11 10.85 6.07 8.60
C ILE A 11 10.10 4.74 8.62
N LYS A 12 10.40 3.84 7.68
CA LYS A 12 9.72 2.55 7.48
C LYS A 12 10.73 1.42 7.40
N ALA A 13 10.63 0.46 8.32
CA ALA A 13 11.39 -0.78 8.28
C ALA A 13 11.13 -1.54 6.97
N GLN A 14 12.20 -1.96 6.27
CA GLN A 14 12.10 -2.77 5.07
C GLN A 14 12.20 -4.25 5.45
N VAL A 15 11.04 -4.86 5.64
CA VAL A 15 10.89 -6.27 6.03
C VAL A 15 9.85 -6.89 5.11
N LEU A 16 10.10 -8.13 4.64
CA LEU A 16 9.18 -8.92 3.83
C LEU A 16 8.01 -9.49 4.66
N ALA A 17 7.25 -8.60 5.29
CA ALA A 17 6.03 -8.87 6.02
C ALA A 17 5.17 -7.60 6.12
N GLY A 18 3.85 -7.76 6.01
CA GLY A 18 2.88 -6.70 6.30
C GLY A 18 2.70 -6.45 7.79
N GLY A 19 1.85 -5.48 8.13
CA GLY A 19 1.53 -5.15 9.53
C GLY A 19 2.64 -4.43 10.30
N ARG A 20 3.66 -3.90 9.60
CA ARG A 20 4.84 -3.27 10.19
C ARG A 20 4.50 -2.18 11.21
N GLY A 21 3.52 -1.32 10.93
CA GLY A 21 3.13 -0.23 11.84
C GLY A 21 2.65 -0.70 13.22
N LYS A 22 2.06 -1.89 13.31
CA LYS A 22 1.57 -2.52 14.56
C LYS A 22 2.55 -3.57 15.13
N GLY A 23 3.73 -3.72 14.51
CA GLY A 23 4.73 -4.68 14.96
C GLY A 23 5.51 -4.23 16.19
N ARG A 24 6.44 -5.06 16.65
CA ARG A 24 7.40 -4.73 17.73
C ARG A 24 8.79 -5.27 17.38
N PHE A 25 9.82 -4.52 17.72
CA PHE A 25 11.20 -4.98 17.61
C PHE A 25 11.66 -5.67 18.89
N ASP A 26 12.59 -6.61 18.75
CA ASP A 26 13.34 -7.19 19.87
C ASP A 26 14.28 -6.19 20.57
N SER A 27 14.61 -5.06 19.94
CA SER A 27 15.24 -3.89 20.57
C SER A 27 14.35 -3.16 21.58
N GLY A 28 13.07 -3.50 21.66
CA GLY A 28 12.05 -2.85 22.49
C GLY A 28 11.24 -1.76 21.78
N LEU A 29 11.66 -1.32 20.58
CA LEU A 29 10.93 -0.33 19.79
C LEU A 29 9.55 -0.87 19.36
N GLN A 30 8.49 -0.12 19.64
CA GLN A 30 7.13 -0.44 19.18
C GLN A 30 6.88 0.20 17.80
N GLY A 31 6.40 -0.58 16.85
CA GLY A 31 6.08 -0.17 15.48
C GLY A 31 7.30 -0.12 14.54
N GLY A 32 7.11 -0.55 13.29
CA GLY A 32 8.07 -0.46 12.19
C GLY A 32 7.85 0.72 11.25
N VAL A 33 6.92 1.63 11.58
CA VAL A 33 6.62 2.84 10.81
C VAL A 33 6.47 3.99 11.79
N HIS A 34 7.33 5.00 11.70
CA HIS A 34 7.33 6.16 12.60
C HIS A 34 7.35 7.46 11.83
N ILE A 35 6.58 8.44 12.28
CA ILE A 35 6.75 9.84 11.88
C ILE A 35 7.94 10.40 12.64
N VAL A 36 8.82 11.12 11.95
CA VAL A 36 10.00 11.76 12.54
C VAL A 36 10.14 13.18 11.99
N PHE A 37 10.53 14.11 12.83
CA PHE A 37 10.54 15.54 12.50
C PHE A 37 11.95 16.07 12.20
N THR A 38 12.98 15.30 12.52
CA THR A 38 14.39 15.67 12.33
C THR A 38 15.23 14.50 11.81
N PRO A 39 16.35 14.77 11.12
CA PRO A 39 17.31 13.72 10.74
C PRO A 39 17.87 12.95 11.94
N ASP A 40 18.07 13.62 13.08
CA ASP A 40 18.57 12.98 14.30
C ASP A 40 17.53 12.01 14.87
N GLU A 41 16.25 12.38 14.91
CA GLU A 41 15.19 11.46 15.32
C GLU A 41 15.10 10.25 14.39
N ALA A 42 15.21 10.46 13.07
CA ALA A 42 15.27 9.37 12.10
C ALA A 42 16.45 8.42 12.37
N LYS A 43 17.62 8.97 12.71
CA LYS A 43 18.83 8.21 13.06
C LYS A 43 18.63 7.40 14.35
N GLU A 44 18.05 7.99 15.39
CA GLU A 44 17.78 7.27 16.64
C GLU A 44 16.78 6.13 16.44
N LYS A 45 15.72 6.33 15.64
CA LYS A 45 14.81 5.24 15.27
C LYS A 45 15.52 4.17 14.45
N ALA A 46 16.32 4.55 13.46
CA ALA A 46 17.05 3.62 12.60
C ALA A 46 17.99 2.70 13.40
N LYS A 47 18.68 3.22 14.44
CA LYS A 47 19.54 2.41 15.34
C LYS A 47 18.78 1.31 16.07
N LEU A 48 17.51 1.52 16.38
CA LEU A 48 16.65 0.54 17.05
C LEU A 48 15.98 -0.42 16.06
N MET A 49 16.01 -0.13 14.76
CA MET A 49 15.44 -0.96 13.71
C MET A 49 16.49 -1.84 13.05
N ILE A 50 17.58 -1.24 12.57
CA ILE A 50 18.61 -1.93 11.77
C ILE A 50 19.38 -2.92 12.66
N GLY A 51 19.42 -4.18 12.24
CA GLY A 51 20.05 -5.27 13.01
C GLY A 51 19.13 -5.92 14.05
N SER A 52 17.89 -5.45 14.17
CA SER A 52 16.86 -5.98 15.09
C SER A 52 15.77 -6.72 14.34
N ASN A 53 15.11 -7.68 15.00
CA ASN A 53 14.00 -8.43 14.40
C ASN A 53 12.66 -7.73 14.64
N LEU A 54 11.94 -7.45 13.56
CA LEU A 54 10.56 -6.96 13.61
C LEU A 54 9.58 -8.13 13.64
N ILE A 55 8.78 -8.18 14.69
CA ILE A 55 7.70 -9.16 14.87
C ILE A 55 6.38 -8.49 14.50
N THR A 56 5.63 -9.09 13.56
CA THR A 56 4.30 -8.63 13.15
C THR A 56 3.29 -9.79 13.22
N LYS A 57 2.01 -9.52 12.96
CA LYS A 57 0.99 -10.58 12.84
C LYS A 57 1.28 -11.58 11.70
N GLN A 58 2.14 -11.21 10.75
CA GLN A 58 2.46 -12.01 9.56
C GLN A 58 3.85 -12.67 9.63
N THR A 59 4.58 -12.49 10.73
CA THR A 59 5.85 -13.19 10.98
C THR A 59 5.65 -14.34 11.97
N ASP A 60 6.65 -15.22 12.09
CA ASP A 60 6.72 -16.11 13.24
C ASP A 60 7.10 -15.34 14.52
N HIS A 61 7.22 -16.05 15.63
CA HIS A 61 7.56 -15.48 16.94
C HIS A 61 8.98 -14.87 17.01
N ARG A 62 9.87 -15.25 16.08
CA ARG A 62 11.25 -14.71 16.00
C ARG A 62 11.30 -13.40 15.22
N GLY A 63 10.28 -13.14 14.40
CA GLY A 63 10.23 -11.95 13.55
C GLY A 63 11.12 -12.07 12.33
N LYS A 64 11.43 -10.92 11.73
CA LYS A 64 12.32 -10.83 10.56
C LYS A 64 13.34 -9.72 10.79
N LEU A 65 14.59 -10.01 10.47
CA LEU A 65 15.67 -9.03 10.54
C LEU A 65 15.36 -7.82 9.65
N CYS A 66 15.47 -6.63 10.23
CA CYS A 66 15.43 -5.38 9.49
C CYS A 66 16.87 -4.97 9.17
N GLU A 67 17.28 -5.11 7.92
CA GLU A 67 18.63 -4.70 7.47
C GLU A 67 18.64 -3.25 6.98
N GLU A 68 17.48 -2.76 6.54
CA GLU A 68 17.35 -1.47 5.89
C GLU A 68 16.08 -0.73 6.33
N VAL A 69 16.15 0.59 6.25
CA VAL A 69 15.01 1.48 6.50
C VAL A 69 14.82 2.43 5.31
N MET A 70 13.58 2.68 4.95
CA MET A 70 13.21 3.72 3.99
C MET A 70 12.82 4.98 4.74
N VAL A 71 13.42 6.11 4.38
CA VAL A 71 13.01 7.43 4.84
C VAL A 71 12.34 8.15 3.68
N CYS A 72 11.11 8.61 3.86
CA CYS A 72 10.35 9.31 2.84
C CYS A 72 9.70 10.58 3.40
N LYS A 73 9.39 11.54 2.53
CA LYS A 73 8.56 12.69 2.89
C LYS A 73 7.22 12.20 3.44
N ARG A 74 6.72 12.84 4.49
CA ARG A 74 5.35 12.59 4.96
C ARG A 74 4.35 13.19 3.98
N LEU A 75 3.40 12.38 3.55
CA LEU A 75 2.20 12.83 2.86
C LEU A 75 1.04 12.91 3.86
N PHE A 76 0.17 13.90 3.68
CA PHE A 76 -1.02 14.06 4.51
C PHE A 76 -2.20 13.52 3.71
N THR A 77 -2.65 12.33 4.06
CA THR A 77 -3.70 11.62 3.31
C THR A 77 -5.08 12.10 3.74
N ARG A 78 -5.91 12.47 2.76
CA ARG A 78 -7.32 12.83 2.95
C ARG A 78 -8.20 11.58 2.96
N ARG A 79 -7.91 10.66 2.04
CA ARG A 79 -8.62 9.39 1.87
C ARG A 79 -7.62 8.31 1.50
N GLU A 80 -7.86 7.11 2.01
CA GLU A 80 -7.03 5.94 1.75
C GLU A 80 -7.89 4.83 1.17
N TYR A 81 -7.42 4.25 0.07
CA TYR A 81 -8.07 3.21 -0.69
C TYR A 81 -7.18 1.97 -0.72
N TYR A 82 -7.80 0.82 -0.95
CA TYR A 82 -7.11 -0.44 -1.21
C TYR A 82 -7.27 -0.78 -2.69
N PHE A 83 -6.20 -1.15 -3.37
CA PHE A 83 -6.26 -1.68 -4.72
C PHE A 83 -5.31 -2.86 -4.88
N SER A 84 -5.77 -3.94 -5.51
CA SER A 84 -4.91 -5.05 -5.90
C SER A 84 -5.34 -5.71 -7.19
N ILE A 85 -4.39 -6.44 -7.78
CA ILE A 85 -4.57 -7.30 -8.94
C ILE A 85 -4.03 -8.66 -8.55
N THR A 86 -4.84 -9.70 -8.72
CA THR A 86 -4.43 -11.08 -8.46
C THR A 86 -5.02 -12.01 -9.51
N LEU A 87 -4.53 -13.26 -9.57
CA LEU A 87 -5.11 -14.29 -10.42
C LEU A 87 -6.23 -15.01 -9.67
N ASP A 88 -7.45 -14.92 -10.19
CA ASP A 88 -8.60 -15.63 -9.64
C ASP A 88 -8.85 -16.95 -10.37
N ARG A 89 -8.93 -18.03 -9.59
CA ARG A 89 -9.15 -19.38 -10.11
C ARG A 89 -10.59 -19.61 -10.58
N ASN A 90 -11.56 -18.85 -10.06
CA ASN A 90 -12.95 -19.03 -10.45
C ASN A 90 -13.21 -18.46 -11.84
N THR A 91 -12.58 -17.33 -12.16
CA THR A 91 -12.69 -16.65 -13.46
C THR A 91 -11.56 -17.00 -14.43
N ASN A 92 -10.57 -17.80 -14.00
CA ASN A 92 -9.42 -18.24 -14.78
C ASN A 92 -8.62 -17.07 -15.39
N GLY A 93 -8.48 -15.98 -14.64
CA GLY A 93 -7.81 -14.78 -15.14
C GLY A 93 -7.54 -13.75 -14.05
N PRO A 94 -6.96 -12.59 -14.43
CA PRO A 94 -6.75 -11.49 -13.52
C PRO A 94 -8.07 -10.93 -13.01
N ILE A 95 -8.11 -10.58 -11.73
CA ILE A 95 -9.21 -9.84 -11.11
C ILE A 95 -8.65 -8.58 -10.47
N LEU A 96 -9.33 -7.45 -10.72
CA LEU A 96 -9.10 -6.22 -9.97
C LEU A 96 -9.92 -6.26 -8.69
N ILE A 97 -9.29 -5.92 -7.56
CA ILE A 97 -9.94 -5.81 -6.26
C ILE A 97 -9.71 -4.39 -5.74
N GLY A 98 -10.78 -3.66 -5.46
CA GLY A 98 -10.73 -2.29 -4.97
C GLY A 98 -11.59 -2.09 -3.72
N SER A 99 -11.24 -1.13 -2.87
CA SER A 99 -12.09 -0.71 -1.74
C SER A 99 -11.82 0.73 -1.32
N SER A 100 -12.84 1.40 -0.79
CA SER A 100 -12.72 2.67 -0.07
C SER A 100 -12.15 2.52 1.36
N ARG A 101 -11.86 1.28 1.78
CA ARG A 101 -11.23 0.94 3.06
C ARG A 101 -9.73 0.65 2.87
N GLY A 102 -8.94 1.71 2.64
CA GLY A 102 -7.47 1.61 2.61
C GLY A 102 -6.82 1.65 3.99
N GLY A 103 -5.55 1.30 4.06
CA GLY A 103 -4.72 1.35 5.28
C GLY A 103 -5.01 0.24 6.29
N VAL A 104 -5.95 -0.65 5.98
CA VAL A 104 -6.40 -1.76 6.84
C VAL A 104 -6.17 -3.11 6.18
N ASN A 105 -6.38 -4.19 6.93
CA ASN A 105 -6.30 -5.55 6.41
C ASN A 105 -7.53 -5.83 5.54
N ILE A 106 -7.32 -6.18 4.27
CA ILE A 106 -8.41 -6.33 3.32
C ILE A 106 -9.24 -7.59 3.57
N GLU A 107 -8.63 -8.64 4.12
CA GLU A 107 -9.34 -9.88 4.45
C GLU A 107 -10.36 -9.65 5.57
N GLU A 108 -10.03 -8.80 6.55
CA GLU A 108 -10.96 -8.34 7.58
C GLU A 108 -12.13 -7.58 6.97
N VAL A 109 -11.86 -6.61 6.07
CA VAL A 109 -12.92 -5.85 5.37
C VAL A 109 -13.82 -6.78 4.56
N ALA A 110 -13.25 -7.76 3.85
CA ALA A 110 -14.04 -8.72 3.07
C ALA A 110 -14.95 -9.60 3.95
N ALA A 111 -14.59 -9.82 5.22
CA ALA A 111 -15.39 -10.58 6.18
C ALA A 111 -16.46 -9.74 6.88
N THR A 112 -16.19 -8.46 7.15
CA THR A 112 -17.09 -7.58 7.94
C THR A 112 -17.95 -6.65 7.09
N GLU A 113 -17.43 -6.16 5.98
CA GLU A 113 -18.04 -5.19 5.06
C GLU A 113 -17.85 -5.66 3.59
N PRO A 114 -18.38 -6.82 3.18
CA PRO A 114 -18.15 -7.36 1.83
C PRO A 114 -18.60 -6.41 0.72
N ASP A 115 -19.64 -5.60 0.95
CA ASP A 115 -20.15 -4.61 -0.01
C ASP A 115 -19.18 -3.44 -0.24
N ALA A 116 -18.18 -3.26 0.63
CA ALA A 116 -17.10 -2.29 0.43
C ALA A 116 -16.02 -2.80 -0.54
N ILE A 117 -16.11 -4.05 -1.01
CA ILE A 117 -15.15 -4.67 -1.92
C ILE A 117 -15.71 -4.67 -3.35
N VAL A 118 -15.00 -3.99 -4.23
CA VAL A 118 -15.22 -4.02 -5.68
C VAL A 118 -14.37 -5.14 -6.26
N LYS A 119 -14.98 -6.05 -7.02
CA LYS A 119 -14.27 -7.12 -7.75
C LYS A 119 -14.63 -7.06 -9.22
N VAL A 120 -13.63 -6.94 -10.10
CA VAL A 120 -13.84 -6.88 -11.56
C VAL A 120 -12.91 -7.86 -12.26
N PRO A 121 -13.44 -9.00 -12.75
CA PRO A 121 -12.68 -9.92 -13.59
C PRO A 121 -12.27 -9.26 -14.90
N ILE A 122 -11.06 -9.57 -15.39
CA ILE A 122 -10.50 -8.99 -16.60
C ILE A 122 -10.27 -10.08 -17.65
N ASP A 123 -10.82 -9.88 -18.84
CA ASP A 123 -10.45 -10.67 -20.02
C ASP A 123 -9.00 -10.34 -20.42
N MET A 124 -8.11 -11.32 -20.38
CA MET A 124 -6.69 -11.14 -20.72
C MET A 124 -6.43 -10.70 -22.17
N SER A 125 -7.35 -11.04 -23.08
CA SER A 125 -7.24 -10.70 -24.50
C SER A 125 -7.50 -9.22 -24.74
N VAL A 126 -8.40 -8.64 -23.94
CA VAL A 126 -8.80 -7.22 -24.02
C VAL A 126 -7.94 -6.35 -23.09
N GLY A 127 -7.75 -6.81 -21.84
CA GLY A 127 -7.12 -6.05 -20.78
C GLY A 127 -8.04 -5.03 -20.11
N VAL A 128 -7.45 -4.14 -19.32
CA VAL A 128 -8.17 -3.05 -18.67
C VAL A 128 -8.39 -1.91 -19.65
N THR A 129 -9.65 -1.70 -20.07
CA THR A 129 -10.04 -0.54 -20.88
C THR A 129 -10.25 0.69 -20.01
N ASN A 130 -10.35 1.86 -20.64
CA ASN A 130 -10.65 3.11 -19.95
C ASN A 130 -12.01 3.07 -19.24
N GLU A 131 -13.02 2.42 -19.83
CA GLU A 131 -14.34 2.25 -19.22
C GLU A 131 -14.24 1.42 -17.93
N ILE A 132 -13.51 0.29 -17.97
CA ILE A 132 -13.28 -0.56 -16.80
C ILE A 132 -12.54 0.22 -15.71
N ALA A 133 -11.45 0.91 -16.06
CA ALA A 133 -10.66 1.65 -15.09
C ALA A 133 -11.45 2.78 -14.44
N THR A 134 -12.25 3.51 -15.22
CA THR A 134 -13.10 4.60 -14.73
C THR A 134 -14.22 4.07 -13.83
N ASP A 135 -14.86 2.96 -14.20
CA ASP A 135 -15.90 2.33 -13.39
C ASP A 135 -15.34 1.81 -12.06
N VAL A 136 -14.18 1.16 -12.06
CA VAL A 136 -13.51 0.71 -10.84
C VAL A 136 -13.16 1.89 -9.93
N ALA A 137 -12.56 2.96 -10.48
CA ALA A 137 -12.25 4.16 -9.71
C ALA A 137 -13.51 4.80 -9.09
N ALA A 138 -14.60 4.91 -9.86
CA ALA A 138 -15.86 5.44 -9.36
C ALA A 138 -16.45 4.55 -8.24
N LYS A 139 -16.45 3.23 -8.42
CA LYS A 139 -16.94 2.26 -7.40
C LYS A 139 -16.09 2.26 -6.13
N MET A 140 -14.79 2.53 -6.24
CA MET A 140 -13.92 2.74 -5.09
C MET A 140 -14.22 4.05 -4.35
N GLY A 141 -14.98 4.97 -4.96
CA GLY A 141 -15.38 6.24 -4.35
C GLY A 141 -14.48 7.42 -4.69
N PHE A 142 -13.63 7.30 -5.72
CA PHE A 142 -12.91 8.44 -6.27
C PHE A 142 -13.86 9.41 -6.98
N GLN A 143 -13.54 10.71 -6.94
CA GLN A 143 -14.37 11.76 -7.53
C GLN A 143 -13.53 12.80 -8.27
N GLY A 144 -14.15 13.52 -9.20
CA GLY A 144 -13.53 14.64 -9.91
C GLY A 144 -12.24 14.25 -10.63
N GLU A 145 -11.20 15.06 -10.46
CA GLU A 145 -9.90 14.81 -11.10
C GLU A 145 -9.18 13.59 -10.53
N CYS A 146 -9.34 13.31 -9.23
CA CYS A 146 -8.78 12.12 -8.58
C CYS A 146 -9.34 10.83 -9.23
N ALA A 147 -10.60 10.82 -9.67
CA ALA A 147 -11.15 9.65 -10.38
C ALA A 147 -10.42 9.36 -11.71
N LYS A 148 -10.03 10.40 -12.45
CA LYS A 148 -9.27 10.24 -13.69
C LYS A 148 -7.84 9.77 -13.41
N GLN A 149 -7.19 10.34 -12.40
CA GLN A 149 -5.86 9.91 -11.97
C GLN A 149 -5.86 8.46 -11.49
N ALA A 150 -6.88 8.05 -10.71
CA ALA A 150 -7.05 6.68 -10.26
C ALA A 150 -7.23 5.71 -11.44
N ALA A 151 -8.06 6.06 -12.43
CA ALA A 151 -8.24 5.23 -13.63
C ALA A 151 -6.94 5.05 -14.44
N ASP A 152 -6.15 6.13 -14.59
CA ASP A 152 -4.83 6.08 -15.24
C ASP A 152 -3.85 5.20 -14.45
N ILE A 153 -3.80 5.34 -13.11
CA ILE A 153 -2.97 4.50 -12.24
C ILE A 153 -3.40 3.03 -12.33
N ILE A 154 -4.68 2.71 -12.24
CA ILE A 154 -5.23 1.34 -12.36
C ILE A 154 -4.77 0.71 -13.69
N THR A 155 -4.89 1.45 -14.79
CA THR A 155 -4.45 1.00 -16.11
C THR A 155 -2.95 0.73 -16.14
N LYS A 156 -2.13 1.64 -15.59
CA LYS A 156 -0.67 1.47 -15.49
C LYS A 156 -0.28 0.29 -14.62
N LEU A 157 -0.95 0.07 -13.48
CA LEU A 157 -0.70 -1.05 -12.58
C LEU A 157 -1.07 -2.39 -13.23
N TYR A 158 -2.16 -2.45 -13.99
CA TYR A 158 -2.49 -3.65 -14.76
C TYR A 158 -1.44 -3.97 -15.84
N ASN A 159 -0.98 -2.94 -16.56
CA ASN A 159 0.10 -3.12 -17.53
C ASN A 159 1.40 -3.58 -16.87
N LEU A 160 1.74 -3.05 -15.69
CA LEU A 160 2.87 -3.49 -14.89
C LEU A 160 2.73 -4.95 -14.45
N PHE A 161 1.56 -5.32 -13.92
CA PHE A 161 1.24 -6.69 -13.50
C PHE A 161 1.46 -7.69 -14.64
N ARG A 162 0.94 -7.39 -15.85
CA ARG A 162 1.16 -8.21 -17.05
C ARG A 162 2.61 -8.26 -17.48
N LYS A 163 3.32 -7.13 -17.46
CA LYS A 163 4.70 -7.05 -17.94
C LYS A 163 5.70 -7.78 -17.05
N THR A 164 5.37 -7.95 -15.77
CA THR A 164 6.28 -8.51 -14.76
C THR A 164 5.97 -9.96 -14.40
N ASP A 165 4.99 -10.58 -15.06
CA ASP A 165 4.47 -11.91 -14.72
C ASP A 165 4.12 -12.04 -13.22
N ALA A 166 3.63 -10.94 -12.63
CA ALA A 166 3.26 -10.90 -11.22
C ALA A 166 2.04 -11.79 -10.97
N THR A 167 2.01 -12.45 -9.82
CA THR A 167 0.82 -13.19 -9.36
C THR A 167 -0.05 -12.35 -8.44
N LEU A 168 0.54 -11.32 -7.82
CA LEU A 168 -0.13 -10.35 -6.95
C LEU A 168 0.56 -8.99 -7.12
N LEU A 169 -0.24 -7.95 -7.31
CA LEU A 169 0.16 -6.56 -7.15
C LEU A 169 -0.82 -5.95 -6.15
N GLU A 170 -0.31 -5.40 -5.05
CA GLU A 170 -1.13 -4.77 -4.01
C GLU A 170 -0.59 -3.38 -3.68
N ILE A 171 -1.48 -2.39 -3.67
CA ILE A 171 -1.23 -1.04 -3.20
C ILE A 171 -2.16 -0.76 -2.02
N ASN A 172 -1.58 -0.69 -0.82
CA ASN A 172 -2.31 -0.45 0.42
C ASN A 172 -1.51 0.45 1.39
N PRO A 173 -1.86 1.74 1.54
CA PRO A 173 -2.94 2.45 0.83
C PRO A 173 -2.51 3.01 -0.53
N MET A 174 -3.48 3.12 -1.44
CA MET A 174 -3.50 4.12 -2.52
C MET A 174 -4.20 5.37 -1.97
N ALA A 175 -3.57 6.55 -1.99
CA ALA A 175 -4.02 7.66 -1.15
C ALA A 175 -4.17 8.97 -1.89
N GLU A 176 -5.24 9.71 -1.58
CA GLU A 176 -5.43 11.09 -2.02
C GLU A 176 -4.78 12.04 -1.02
N ASP A 177 -3.96 12.99 -1.50
CA ASP A 177 -3.43 14.08 -0.69
C ASP A 177 -4.53 15.10 -0.30
N VAL A 178 -4.34 15.79 0.83
CA VAL A 178 -5.22 16.87 1.29
C VAL A 178 -5.34 18.05 0.32
N ASN A 179 -4.30 18.29 -0.50
CA ASN A 179 -4.33 19.38 -1.47
C ASN A 179 -5.05 19.00 -2.77
N GLY A 180 -5.38 17.71 -2.97
CA GLY A 180 -5.94 17.22 -4.24
C GLY A 180 -4.94 17.26 -5.40
N ASP A 181 -3.68 17.57 -5.13
CA ASP A 181 -2.60 17.69 -6.12
C ASP A 181 -2.06 16.33 -6.58
N GLY A 182 -2.47 15.23 -5.96
CA GLY A 182 -2.05 13.90 -6.37
C GLY A 182 -2.79 12.72 -5.73
N LEU A 183 -2.83 11.66 -6.52
CA LEU A 183 -2.93 10.24 -6.17
C LEU A 183 -1.59 9.54 -6.40
#